data_AF-A0A258ARJ8-F1
#
_entry.id   AF-A0A258ARJ8-F1
#
_cell.length_a   1.000
_cell.length_b   1.000
_cell.length_c   1.000
_cell.angle_alpha   90.00
_cell.angle_beta   90.00
_cell.angle_gamma   90.00
#
_symmetry.space_group_name_H-M   'P 1'
#
loop_
_entity.id
_entity.type
_entity.pdbx_description
1 polymer ?
#
loop_
_entity_poly.entity_id
_entity_poly.type
_entity_poly.pdbx_seq_one_letter_code
_entity_poly.pdbx_strand_id
1 'polypeptide(L)'
;MNVKTRQRIEKQIARLFLRTALAAGYAVSLDNGGEDFEFENSTNLKYIIGKMFATDEERLYLSKNGKRVGWVLLVYGNDGYDVICDYTTNLEHLMPEVEKLSDKLCEQYC
;
A
#
# COMPACT_ATOMS: atom_id res chain seq x y z
N MET A 1 11.71 -12.50 12.93
CA MET A 1 10.32 -12.21 13.35
C MET A 1 9.36 -13.36 12.99
N ASN A 2 8.29 -13.62 13.76
CA ASN A 2 7.29 -14.66 13.40
C ASN A 2 6.27 -14.16 12.35
N VAL A 3 5.62 -15.08 11.62
CA VAL A 3 4.69 -14.76 10.52
C VAL A 3 3.54 -13.85 10.94
N LYS A 4 2.93 -14.08 12.12
CA LYS A 4 1.81 -13.26 12.60
C LYS A 4 2.22 -11.82 12.89
N THR A 5 3.43 -11.63 13.43
CA THR A 5 3.97 -10.30 13.67
C THR A 5 4.30 -9.63 12.33
N ARG A 6 4.97 -10.32 11.41
CA ARG A 6 5.29 -9.79 10.07
C ARG A 6 4.03 -9.30 9.34
N GLN A 7 3.02 -10.15 9.23
CA GLN A 7 1.74 -9.79 8.60
C GLN A 7 1.03 -8.61 9.29
N ARG A 8 1.22 -8.42 10.59
CA ARG A 8 0.68 -7.27 11.31
C ARG A 8 1.41 -5.99 10.95
N ILE A 9 2.74 -6.05 10.79
CA ILE A 9 3.57 -4.90 10.38
C ILE A 9 3.24 -4.54 8.94
N GLU A 10 3.20 -5.51 8.02
CA GLU A 10 2.83 -5.31 6.62
C GLU A 10 1.48 -4.58 6.49
N LYS A 11 0.49 -5.06 7.26
CA LYS A 11 -0.85 -4.45 7.33
C LYS A 11 -0.85 -3.04 7.91
N GLN A 12 0.06 -2.70 8.82
CA GLN A 12 0.13 -1.35 9.38
C GLN A 12 0.66 -0.37 8.35
N ILE A 13 1.73 -0.74 7.64
CA ILE A 13 2.37 0.11 6.62
C ILE A 13 1.41 0.38 5.46
N ALA A 14 0.84 -0.67 4.86
CA ALA A 14 -0.12 -0.51 3.77
C ALA A 14 -1.36 0.32 4.17
N ARG A 15 -1.86 0.16 5.39
CA ARG A 15 -2.99 0.96 5.90
C ARG A 15 -2.63 2.42 6.06
N LEU A 16 -1.42 2.74 6.51
CA LEU A 16 -0.98 4.12 6.64
C LEU A 16 -0.84 4.76 5.26
N PHE A 17 -0.24 4.06 4.30
CA PHE A 17 -0.16 4.52 2.91
C PHE A 17 -1.54 4.83 2.34
N LEU A 18 -2.50 3.90 2.45
CA LEU A 18 -3.87 4.12 1.96
C LEU A 18 -4.55 5.32 2.62
N ARG A 19 -4.42 5.47 3.95
CA ARG A 19 -4.98 6.63 4.66
C ARG A 19 -4.41 7.94 4.13
N THR A 20 -3.10 7.97 3.90
CA THR A 20 -2.38 9.14 3.39
C THR A 20 -2.84 9.48 1.97
N ALA A 21 -2.90 8.49 1.08
CA ALA A 21 -3.39 8.67 -0.29
C ALA A 21 -4.86 9.14 -0.33
N LEU A 22 -5.75 8.49 0.42
CA LEU A 22 -7.18 8.88 0.45
C LEU A 22 -7.37 10.29 1.04
N ALA A 23 -6.63 10.64 2.10
CA ALA A 23 -6.68 11.98 2.69
C ALA A 23 -6.16 13.06 1.73
N ALA A 24 -5.19 12.72 0.87
CA ALA A 24 -4.71 13.59 -0.20
C ALA A 24 -5.65 13.66 -1.42
N GLY A 25 -6.81 13.01 -1.37
CA GLY A 25 -7.86 13.07 -2.38
C GLY A 25 -7.66 12.12 -3.56
N TYR A 26 -6.85 11.07 -3.39
CA TYR A 26 -6.73 10.02 -4.40
C TYR A 26 -7.84 8.98 -4.28
N ALA A 27 -8.24 8.42 -5.40
CA ALA A 27 -8.98 7.15 -5.50
C ALA A 27 -8.00 6.03 -5.86
N VAL A 28 -8.33 4.80 -5.47
CA VAL A 28 -7.45 3.63 -5.59
C VAL A 28 -8.08 2.57 -6.48
N SER A 29 -7.29 1.95 -7.36
CA SER A 29 -7.60 0.68 -8.01
C SER A 29 -6.57 -0.37 -7.60
N LEU A 30 -6.97 -1.64 -7.48
CA LEU A 30 -6.11 -2.74 -7.05
C LEU A 30 -5.93 -3.75 -8.18
N ASP A 31 -4.67 -4.01 -8.53
CA ASP A 31 -4.22 -5.04 -9.46
C ASP A 31 -3.40 -6.08 -8.68
N ASN A 32 -3.82 -7.33 -8.71
CA ASN A 32 -3.16 -8.47 -8.08
C ASN A 32 -2.52 -9.43 -9.09
N GLY A 33 -2.33 -8.99 -10.34
CA GLY A 33 -1.78 -9.82 -11.42
C GLY A 33 -2.80 -10.67 -12.18
N GLY A 34 -4.11 -10.48 -11.93
CA GLY A 34 -5.19 -11.07 -12.71
C GLY A 34 -5.39 -10.41 -14.08
N GLU A 35 -6.43 -10.83 -14.81
CA GLU A 35 -6.81 -10.23 -16.10
C GLU A 35 -7.38 -8.80 -15.93
N ASP A 36 -8.09 -8.56 -14.84
CA ASP A 36 -8.78 -7.30 -14.53
C ASP A 36 -8.39 -6.78 -13.14
N PHE A 37 -8.71 -5.50 -12.89
CA PHE A 37 -8.64 -4.93 -11.55
C PHE A 37 -9.62 -5.63 -10.59
N GLU A 38 -9.18 -5.90 -9.36
CA GLU A 38 -10.05 -6.38 -8.28
C GLU A 38 -11.16 -5.37 -7.94
N PHE A 39 -10.84 -4.09 -8.10
CA PHE A 39 -11.76 -2.97 -8.08
C PHE A 39 -11.09 -1.72 -8.66
N GLU A 40 -11.90 -0.75 -9.05
CA GLU A 40 -11.43 0.51 -9.61
C GLU A 40 -11.93 1.75 -8.86
N ASN A 41 -11.05 2.75 -8.73
CA ASN A 41 -11.33 4.10 -8.24
C ASN A 41 -12.14 4.16 -6.92
N SER A 42 -11.85 3.26 -5.98
CA SER A 42 -12.49 3.27 -4.66
C SER A 42 -11.84 4.30 -3.74
N THR A 43 -12.65 4.95 -2.92
CA THR A 43 -12.22 5.79 -1.79
C THR A 43 -12.60 5.18 -0.44
N ASN A 44 -13.19 3.98 -0.43
CA ASN A 44 -13.62 3.31 0.79
C ASN A 44 -12.47 2.47 1.37
N LEU A 45 -11.78 3.04 2.37
CA LEU A 45 -10.65 2.41 3.04
C LEU A 45 -10.94 0.97 3.51
N LYS A 46 -12.12 0.72 4.09
CA LYS A 46 -12.48 -0.60 4.62
C LYS A 46 -12.64 -1.63 3.50
N TYR A 47 -13.27 -1.22 2.40
CA TYR A 47 -13.43 -2.05 1.21
C TYR A 47 -12.07 -2.39 0.59
N ILE A 48 -11.21 -1.38 0.39
CA ILE A 48 -9.86 -1.55 -0.18
C ILE A 48 -9.05 -2.55 0.66
N ILE A 49 -8.95 -2.32 1.98
CA ILE A 49 -8.20 -3.22 2.87
C ILE A 49 -8.78 -4.65 2.85
N GLY A 50 -10.10 -4.80 2.68
CA GLY A 50 -10.75 -6.11 2.62
C GLY A 50 -10.42 -6.91 1.35
N LYS A 51 -9.87 -6.25 0.33
CA LYS A 51 -9.46 -6.85 -0.95
C LYS A 51 -7.96 -7.09 -1.08
N MET A 52 -7.16 -6.32 -0.34
CA MET A 52 -5.71 -6.46 -0.31
C MET A 52 -5.26 -7.71 0.46
N PHE A 53 -3.97 -8.03 0.32
CA PHE A 53 -3.31 -9.21 0.89
C PHE A 53 -3.87 -10.53 0.34
N ALA A 54 -4.39 -10.52 -0.89
CA ALA A 54 -4.85 -11.72 -1.58
C ALA A 54 -3.67 -12.50 -2.20
N THR A 55 -2.61 -11.79 -2.56
CA THR A 55 -1.37 -12.28 -3.14
C THR A 55 -0.17 -11.73 -2.35
N ASP A 56 1.04 -12.22 -2.65
CA ASP A 56 2.28 -11.71 -2.05
C ASP A 56 2.78 -10.42 -2.72
N GLU A 57 2.23 -10.05 -3.86
CA GLU A 57 2.52 -8.80 -4.58
C GLU A 57 1.23 -8.19 -5.12
N GLU A 58 1.05 -6.89 -4.92
CA GLU A 58 -0.11 -6.12 -5.38
C GLU A 58 0.33 -4.75 -5.88
N ARG A 59 -0.32 -4.23 -6.93
CA ARG A 59 -0.11 -2.86 -7.42
C ARG A 59 -1.35 -2.02 -7.17
N LEU A 60 -1.16 -0.90 -6.47
CA LEU A 60 -2.19 0.11 -6.28
C LEU A 60 -2.02 1.21 -7.31
N TYR A 61 -3.05 1.46 -8.11
CA TYR A 61 -3.08 2.61 -9.02
C TYR A 61 -3.82 3.75 -8.37
N LEU A 62 -3.19 4.92 -8.33
CA LEU A 62 -3.79 6.13 -7.76
C LEU A 62 -4.35 7.02 -8.87
N SER A 63 -5.60 7.43 -8.70
CA SER A 63 -6.30 8.36 -9.59
C SER A 63 -6.69 9.63 -8.85
N LYS A 64 -6.65 10.77 -9.53
CA LYS A 64 -7.15 12.05 -9.01
C LYS A 64 -7.91 12.77 -10.11
N ASN A 65 -9.07 13.33 -9.80
CA ASN A 65 -9.95 13.99 -10.77
C ASN A 65 -10.25 13.12 -12.01
N GLY A 66 -10.48 11.81 -11.79
CA GLY A 66 -10.81 10.86 -12.86
C GLY A 66 -9.63 10.44 -13.76
N LYS A 67 -8.40 10.84 -13.44
CA LYS A 67 -7.20 10.45 -14.20
C LYS A 67 -6.22 9.68 -13.33
N ARG A 68 -5.64 8.61 -13.87
CA ARG A 68 -4.53 7.90 -13.23
C ARG A 68 -3.32 8.82 -13.14
N VAL A 69 -2.79 8.96 -11.93
CA VAL A 69 -1.64 9.80 -11.60
C VAL A 69 -0.36 8.97 -11.50
N GLY A 70 -0.46 7.75 -10.97
CA GLY A 70 0.69 6.87 -10.79
C GLY A 70 0.29 5.54 -10.17
N TRP A 71 1.28 4.75 -9.80
CA TRP A 71 1.10 3.47 -9.13
C TRP A 71 2.12 3.28 -8.01
N VAL A 72 1.79 2.37 -7.09
CA VAL A 72 2.64 1.91 -5.99
C VAL A 72 2.63 0.39 -5.98
N LEU A 73 3.81 -0.22 -5.92
CA LEU A 73 4.02 -1.66 -5.82
C LEU A 73 4.18 -2.05 -4.36
N LEU A 74 3.38 -3.02 -3.93
CA LEU A 74 3.41 -3.57 -2.60
C LEU A 74 3.89 -5.01 -2.67
N VAL A 75 4.92 -5.33 -1.89
CA VAL A 75 5.45 -6.69 -1.77
C VAL A 75 5.34 -7.11 -0.30
N TYR A 76 4.65 -8.21 -0.07
CA TYR A 76 4.53 -8.85 1.23
C TYR A 76 5.45 -10.07 1.25
N GLY A 77 5.74 -10.61 2.43
CA GLY A 77 6.49 -11.85 2.48
C GLY A 77 8.00 -11.70 2.71
N ASN A 78 8.53 -10.48 2.61
CA ASN A 78 9.93 -10.17 2.87
C ASN A 78 10.21 -10.13 4.39
N ASP A 79 10.91 -9.11 4.87
CA ASP A 79 11.22 -8.91 6.28
C ASP A 79 10.06 -8.30 7.09
N GLY A 80 9.09 -7.69 6.41
CA GLY A 80 7.86 -7.12 6.95
C GLY A 80 7.82 -5.59 6.94
N TYR A 81 8.96 -4.91 6.75
CA TYR A 81 9.06 -3.44 6.82
C TYR A 81 9.09 -2.79 5.42
N ASP A 82 9.62 -3.51 4.44
CA ASP A 82 9.77 -3.06 3.05
C ASP A 82 8.53 -3.38 2.20
N VAL A 83 7.35 -2.94 2.65
CA VAL A 83 6.09 -3.20 1.93
C VAL A 83 6.01 -2.38 0.67
N ILE A 84 6.30 -1.08 0.74
CA ILE A 84 6.28 -0.19 -0.42
C ILE A 84 7.61 -0.38 -1.17
N CYS A 85 7.60 -1.23 -2.19
CA CYS A 85 8.83 -1.65 -2.88
C CYS A 85 9.25 -0.67 -3.98
N ASP A 86 8.29 -0.12 -4.71
CA ASP A 86 8.53 0.84 -5.80
C ASP A 86 7.27 1.68 -6.03
N TYR A 87 7.42 2.87 -6.63
CA TYR A 87 6.31 3.76 -6.93
C TYR A 87 6.66 4.78 -8.01
N THR A 88 5.62 5.33 -8.64
CA THR A 88 5.80 6.48 -9.54
C THR A 88 6.22 7.72 -8.76
N THR A 89 7.34 8.36 -9.14
CA THR A 89 8.00 9.45 -8.39
C THR A 89 7.11 10.66 -8.08
N ASN A 90 6.06 10.92 -8.87
CA ASN A 90 5.10 11.98 -8.55
C ASN A 90 4.23 11.69 -7.29
N LEU A 91 4.32 10.49 -6.72
CA LEU A 91 3.70 10.09 -5.46
C LEU A 91 4.63 10.19 -4.25
N GLU A 92 5.89 10.60 -4.44
CA GLU A 92 6.91 10.67 -3.37
C GLU A 92 6.46 11.52 -2.17
N HIS A 93 5.66 12.56 -2.40
CA HIS A 93 5.06 13.38 -1.35
C HIS A 93 4.13 12.62 -0.38
N LEU A 94 3.71 11.38 -0.69
CA LEU A 94 2.90 10.51 0.17
C LEU A 94 3.75 9.60 1.08
N MET A 95 5.05 9.48 0.83
CA MET A 95 5.92 8.48 1.46
C MET A 95 6.48 8.85 2.85
N PRO A 96 6.75 10.13 3.22
CA PRO A 96 7.51 10.43 4.43
C PRO A 96 6.96 9.80 5.73
N GLU A 97 5.65 9.81 5.93
CA GLU A 97 5.05 9.20 7.13
C GLU A 97 5.03 7.67 7.07
N VAL A 98 4.98 7.09 5.87
CA VAL A 98 5.02 5.64 5.65
C VAL A 98 6.42 5.10 5.91
N GLU A 99 7.44 5.75 5.34
CA GLU A 99 8.86 5.41 5.54
C GLU A 99 9.24 5.52 7.01
N LYS A 100 8.86 6.62 7.67
CA LYS A 100 9.06 6.79 9.12
C LYS A 100 8.42 5.69 9.96
N LEU A 101 7.25 5.17 9.54
CA LEU A 101 6.62 4.04 10.21
C LEU A 101 7.40 2.74 9.96
N SER A 102 7.82 2.49 8.72
CA SER A 102 8.64 1.34 8.36
C SER A 102 9.95 1.30 9.17
N ASP A 103 10.69 2.41 9.21
CA ASP A 103 11.94 2.55 9.97
C ASP A 103 11.72 2.25 11.45
N LYS A 104 10.73 2.91 12.06
CA LYS A 104 10.38 2.69 13.46
C LYS A 104 10.02 1.23 13.75
N LEU A 105 9.30 0.58 12.84
CA LEU A 105 8.92 -0.82 13.01
C LEU A 105 10.12 -1.76 12.83
N CYS A 106 11.07 -1.50 11.92
CA CYS A 106 12.32 -2.26 11.92
C CYS A 106 13.06 -2.04 13.22
N GLU A 107 13.33 -0.81 13.66
CA GLU A 107 14.06 -0.57 14.92
C GLU A 107 13.46 -1.31 16.14
N GLN A 108 12.13 -1.49 16.16
CA GLN A 108 11.43 -2.18 17.24
C GLN A 108 11.52 -3.72 17.18
N TYR A 109 11.64 -4.29 15.98
CA TYR A 109 11.49 -5.75 15.74
C TYR A 109 12.68 -6.40 15.01
N CYS A 110 13.63 -5.59 14.57
CA CYS A 110 15.03 -5.90 14.40
C CYS A 110 15.63 -6.09 15.83
#